data_AF-A0A562QNA7-F1
#
_entry.id   AF-A0A562QNA7-F1
#
_cell.length_a   1.000
_cell.length_b   1.000
_cell.length_c   1.000
_cell.angle_alpha   90.00
_cell.angle_beta   90.00
_cell.angle_gamma   90.00
#
_symmetry.space_group_name_H-M   'P 1'
#
loop_
_entity.id
_entity.type
_entity.pdbx_description
1 polymer ?
#
loop_
_entity_poly.entity_id
_entity_poly.type
_entity_poly.pdbx_seq_one_letter_code
_entity_poly.pdbx_strand_id
1 'polypeptide(L)'
;MAIYHLSVEVISRAKGQRAIASAAYRSGSRLHDARIDRDQHFSNKSGIVHSEVMLPEHAPEAWRDREQLWNEVEAREIRKDAQLAREVEFAISQEMNQQQGITLARDFVVAEFVEAGMTADLILHWDISARTAWRNPTPMSYSPCAA
;
A
#
# COMPACT_ATOMS: atom_id res chain seq x y z
N MET A 1 -17.57 -3.34 -18.25
CA MET A 1 -17.40 -1.89 -18.44
C MET A 1 -16.27 -1.46 -17.54
N ALA A 2 -15.18 -0.93 -18.11
CA ALA A 2 -14.07 -0.42 -17.32
C ALA A 2 -14.50 0.87 -16.61
N ILE A 3 -14.37 0.89 -15.29
CA ILE A 3 -14.60 2.08 -14.46
C ILE A 3 -13.23 2.56 -14.03
N TYR A 4 -12.92 3.83 -14.29
CA TYR A 4 -11.74 4.47 -13.74
C TYR A 4 -11.98 4.77 -12.26
N HIS A 5 -11.05 4.33 -11.42
CA HIS A 5 -10.98 4.73 -10.02
C HIS A 5 -9.53 5.05 -9.69
N LEU A 6 -9.32 6.26 -9.19
CA LEU A 6 -8.09 6.68 -8.55
C LEU A 6 -8.45 7.59 -7.38
N SER A 7 -7.91 7.30 -6.20
CA SER A 7 -8.01 8.15 -5.02
C SER A 7 -6.63 8.38 -4.42
N VAL A 8 -6.44 9.53 -3.75
CA VAL A 8 -5.21 9.83 -3.04
C VAL A 8 -5.57 10.41 -1.69
N GLU A 9 -5.04 9.80 -0.63
CA GLU A 9 -5.24 10.21 0.74
C GLU A 9 -3.90 10.40 1.45
N VAL A 10 -3.91 11.19 2.53
CA VAL A 10 -2.74 11.31 3.40
C VAL A 10 -2.97 10.49 4.65
N ILE A 11 -2.04 9.58 4.92
CA ILE A 11 -1.91 8.91 6.21
C ILE A 11 -1.31 9.91 7.18
N SER A 12 -2.08 10.33 8.18
CA SER A 12 -1.67 11.40 9.09
C SER A 12 -1.90 11.04 10.55
N ARG A 13 -0.97 11.47 11.39
CA ARG A 13 -1.08 11.24 12.84
C ARG A 13 -2.22 12.03 13.47
N ALA A 14 -2.56 13.21 12.92
CA ALA A 14 -3.70 14.01 13.37
C ALA A 14 -5.05 13.27 13.25
N LYS A 15 -5.18 12.35 12.28
CA LYS A 15 -6.36 11.48 12.11
C LYS A 15 -6.30 10.20 12.96
N GLY A 16 -5.30 10.06 13.83
CA GLY A 16 -5.06 8.84 14.60
C GLY A 16 -4.50 7.68 13.77
N GLN A 17 -4.07 7.93 12.54
CA GLN A 17 -3.50 6.91 11.66
C GLN A 17 -2.02 6.68 11.97
N ARG A 18 -1.53 5.51 11.55
CA ARG A 18 -0.15 5.05 11.71
C ARG A 18 0.29 4.38 10.43
N ALA A 19 1.49 4.67 9.97
CA ALA A 19 2.01 4.18 8.70
C ALA A 19 2.24 2.66 8.73
N ILE A 20 2.81 2.14 9.82
CA ILE A 20 3.07 0.70 9.95
C ILE A 20 1.79 -0.13 10.14
N ALA A 21 0.79 0.39 10.86
CA ALA A 21 -0.51 -0.29 10.99
C ALA A 21 -1.24 -0.31 9.64
N SER A 22 -1.16 0.80 8.91
CA SER A 22 -1.61 0.95 7.53
C SER A 22 -0.97 -0.08 6.60
N ALA A 23 0.36 -0.20 6.63
CA ALA A 23 1.11 -1.15 5.83
C ALA A 23 0.71 -2.58 6.15
N ALA A 24 0.73 -2.97 7.43
CA ALA A 24 0.35 -4.31 7.88
C ALA A 24 -1.06 -4.70 7.42
N TYR A 25 -2.01 -3.76 7.51
CA TYR A 25 -3.38 -3.98 7.06
C TYR A 25 -3.47 -4.23 5.55
N ARG A 26 -2.72 -3.48 4.74
CA ARG A 26 -2.76 -3.62 3.27
C ARG A 26 -2.05 -4.88 2.82
N SER A 27 -0.83 -5.12 3.30
CA SER A 27 -0.03 -6.30 2.95
C SER A 27 -0.52 -7.59 3.61
N GLY A 28 -1.52 -7.54 4.49
CA GLY A 28 -2.02 -8.70 5.22
C GLY A 28 -0.93 -9.38 6.04
N SER A 29 -0.05 -8.58 6.65
CA SER A 29 1.11 -9.09 7.38
C SER A 29 0.99 -8.86 8.88
N ARG A 30 1.94 -9.44 9.62
CA ARG A 30 2.24 -9.07 11.01
C ARG A 30 3.44 -8.13 10.98
N LEU A 31 3.29 -6.89 11.43
CA LEU A 31 4.40 -5.94 11.57
C LEU A 31 4.46 -5.43 13.01
N HIS A 32 5.63 -5.41 13.61
CA HIS A 32 5.87 -4.86 14.95
C HIS A 32 6.02 -3.35 14.91
N ASP A 33 5.18 -2.65 15.67
CA ASP A 33 5.21 -1.20 15.81
C ASP A 33 6.06 -0.79 17.03
N ALA A 34 7.32 -0.43 16.76
CA ALA A 34 8.30 -0.10 17.79
C ALA A 34 7.89 1.11 18.64
N ARG A 35 7.04 2.01 18.11
CA ARG A 35 6.63 3.23 18.82
C ARG A 35 5.67 2.94 19.97
N ILE A 36 4.87 1.88 19.90
CA ILE A 36 3.96 1.48 20.99
C ILE A 36 4.23 0.07 21.53
N ASP A 37 5.32 -0.56 21.08
CA ASP A 37 5.69 -1.92 21.45
C ASP A 37 4.52 -2.92 21.24
N ARG A 38 3.97 -2.93 20.03
CA ARG A 38 2.82 -3.79 19.71
C ARG A 38 2.80 -4.23 18.26
N ASP A 39 2.39 -5.48 18.05
CA ASP A 39 2.18 -6.01 16.70
C ASP A 39 0.86 -5.56 16.08
N GLN A 40 0.93 -5.15 14.83
CA GLN A 40 -0.17 -4.95 13.90
C GLN A 40 -0.38 -6.25 13.13
N HIS A 41 -1.46 -6.99 13.44
CA HIS A 41 -1.64 -8.36 12.98
C HIS A 41 -2.84 -8.50 12.04
N PHE A 42 -2.57 -8.61 10.74
CA PHE A 42 -3.59 -8.75 9.70
C PHE A 42 -3.36 -9.96 8.77
N SER A 43 -2.64 -10.97 9.26
CA SER A 43 -2.28 -12.21 8.54
C SER A 43 -3.47 -13.02 8.02
N ASN A 44 -4.67 -12.80 8.56
CA ASN A 44 -5.90 -13.46 8.10
C ASN A 44 -6.50 -12.83 6.83
N LYS A 45 -5.92 -11.76 6.30
CA LYS A 45 -6.43 -11.08 5.09
C LYS A 45 -6.12 -11.93 3.86
N SER A 46 -7.12 -12.15 3.02
CA SER A 46 -7.01 -12.91 1.78
C SER A 46 -7.00 -11.99 0.56
N GLY A 47 -6.72 -12.56 -0.62
CA GLY A 47 -6.80 -11.84 -1.88
C GLY A 47 -5.57 -10.99 -2.23
N ILE A 48 -4.51 -10.99 -1.41
CA ILE A 48 -3.24 -10.33 -1.79
C ILE A 48 -2.52 -11.22 -2.80
N VAL A 49 -2.28 -10.70 -4.01
CA VAL A 49 -1.59 -11.42 -5.10
C VAL A 49 -0.20 -10.89 -5.38
N HIS A 50 0.10 -9.67 -4.93
CA HIS A 50 1.44 -9.08 -4.99
C HIS A 50 1.66 -8.14 -3.82
N SER A 51 2.88 -8.14 -3.28
CA SER A 51 3.30 -7.29 -2.16
C SER A 51 4.79 -7.05 -2.26
N GLU A 52 5.21 -5.80 -2.40
CA GLU A 52 6.60 -5.44 -2.68
C GLU A 52 6.89 -4.02 -2.24
N VAL A 53 8.07 -3.81 -1.64
CA VAL A 53 8.62 -2.48 -1.41
C VAL A 53 9.61 -2.15 -2.53
N MET A 54 9.38 -1.03 -3.20
CA MET A 54 10.16 -0.53 -4.33
C MET A 54 10.94 0.71 -3.89
N LEU A 55 12.24 0.68 -4.11
CA LEU A 55 13.17 1.71 -3.65
C LEU A 55 13.74 2.50 -4.84
N PRO A 56 13.91 3.82 -4.70
CA PRO A 56 14.71 4.60 -5.64
C PRO A 56 16.20 4.27 -5.49
N GLU A 57 17.02 4.60 -6.49
CA GLU A 57 18.44 4.21 -6.55
C GLU A 57 19.26 4.61 -5.31
N HIS A 58 18.89 5.72 -4.66
CA HIS A 58 19.62 6.29 -3.52
C HIS A 58 19.04 5.91 -2.14
N ALA A 59 17.96 5.12 -2.10
CA ALA A 59 17.39 4.70 -0.82
C ALA A 59 18.21 3.56 -0.18
N PRO A 60 18.33 3.54 1.16
CA PRO A 60 18.94 2.42 1.88
C PRO A 60 18.25 1.09 1.56
N GLU A 61 19.04 0.08 1.18
CA GLU A 61 18.54 -1.26 0.84
C GLU A 61 17.77 -1.93 1.99
N ALA A 62 18.09 -1.57 3.23
CA ALA A 62 17.37 -2.01 4.43
C ALA A 62 15.86 -1.68 4.38
N TRP A 63 15.46 -0.62 3.66
CA TRP A 63 14.06 -0.25 3.50
C TRP A 63 13.27 -1.18 2.59
N ARG A 64 13.89 -2.17 1.93
CA ARG A 64 13.12 -3.25 1.28
C ARG A 64 12.34 -4.08 2.30
N ASP A 65 12.81 -4.14 3.53
CA ASP A 65 12.05 -4.72 4.62
C ASP A 65 10.94 -3.75 5.05
N ARG A 66 9.69 -4.20 4.91
CA ARG A 66 8.50 -3.39 5.15
C ARG A 66 8.38 -2.94 6.61
N GLU A 67 8.74 -3.81 7.55
CA GLU A 67 8.69 -3.46 8.97
C GLU A 67 9.70 -2.36 9.30
N GLN A 68 10.93 -2.47 8.77
CA GLN A 68 11.97 -1.45 8.91
C GLN A 68 11.57 -0.13 8.26
N LEU A 69 11.11 -0.15 7.01
CA LEU A 69 10.67 1.07 6.30
C LEU A 69 9.65 1.86 7.13
N TRP A 70 8.58 1.20 7.56
CA TRP A 70 7.48 1.91 8.20
C TRP A 70 7.77 2.30 9.65
N ASN A 71 8.64 1.56 10.35
CA ASN A 71 9.16 2.02 11.65
C ASN A 71 10.10 3.22 11.50
N GLU A 72 10.94 3.26 10.45
CA GLU A 72 11.79 4.43 10.16
C GLU A 72 10.96 5.69 9.88
N VAL A 73 9.88 5.56 9.10
CA VAL A 73 8.93 6.67 8.85
C VAL A 73 8.31 7.15 10.17
N GLU A 74 7.80 6.23 11.00
CA GLU A 74 7.20 6.58 12.29
C GLU A 74 8.19 7.25 13.25
N ALA A 75 9.46 6.85 13.22
CA ALA A 75 10.51 7.39 14.08
C ALA A 75 11.00 8.78 13.63
N ARG A 76 11.10 9.00 12.31
CA ARG A 76 11.56 10.28 11.73
C ARG A 76 10.52 11.38 11.89
N GLU A 77 9.25 11.04 11.68
CA GLU A 77 8.16 11.99 11.77
C GLU A 77 7.67 12.12 13.22
N ILE A 78 8.21 13.08 13.98
CA ILE A 78 7.94 13.21 15.42
C ILE A 78 6.74 14.11 15.77
N ARG A 79 6.24 14.89 14.81
CA ARG A 79 5.16 15.85 15.07
C ARG A 79 3.82 15.15 15.27
N LYS A 80 2.99 15.66 16.18
CA LYS A 80 1.63 15.13 16.44
C LYS A 80 0.70 15.19 15.23
N ASP A 81 0.96 16.10 14.29
CA ASP A 81 0.20 16.35 13.08
C ASP A 81 0.96 15.94 11.81
N ALA A 82 2.00 15.12 11.94
CA ALA A 82 2.81 14.67 10.80
C ALA A 82 1.95 13.95 9.73
N GLN A 83 2.30 14.22 8.48
CA GLN A 83 1.82 13.48 7.31
C GLN A 83 2.86 12.39 7.06
N LEU A 84 2.49 11.13 7.31
CA LEU A 84 3.44 10.02 7.36
C LEU A 84 3.67 9.41 5.97
N ALA A 85 2.64 9.39 5.14
CA ALA A 85 2.67 8.82 3.80
C ALA A 85 1.49 9.34 2.98
N ARG A 86 1.60 9.23 1.66
CA ARG A 86 0.50 9.35 0.70
C ARG A 86 0.03 7.97 0.33
N GLU A 87 -1.23 7.70 0.61
CA GLU A 87 -1.94 6.58 0.06
C GLU A 87 -2.44 6.95 -1.33
N VAL A 88 -2.03 6.20 -2.35
CA VAL A 88 -2.58 6.29 -3.70
C VAL A 88 -3.37 5.02 -3.90
N GLU A 89 -4.57 5.09 -4.43
CA GLU A 89 -5.36 3.91 -4.69
C GLU A 89 -5.92 3.91 -6.10
N PHE A 90 -5.79 2.81 -6.85
CA PHE A 90 -6.25 2.75 -8.24
C PHE A 90 -6.71 1.36 -8.68
N ALA A 91 -7.74 1.31 -9.52
CA ALA A 91 -8.31 0.06 -10.00
C ALA A 91 -7.56 -0.54 -11.20
N ILE A 92 -7.39 -1.86 -11.19
CA ILE A 92 -6.93 -2.65 -12.34
C ILE A 92 -8.13 -3.13 -13.16
N SER A 93 -7.99 -3.14 -14.49
CA SER A 93 -9.05 -3.60 -15.40
C SER A 93 -9.40 -5.08 -15.17
N GLN A 94 -10.69 -5.39 -15.11
CA GLN A 94 -11.19 -6.77 -14.98
C GLN A 94 -10.91 -7.66 -16.21
N GLU A 95 -10.55 -7.06 -17.33
CA GLU A 95 -10.18 -7.74 -18.58
C GLU A 95 -8.74 -8.26 -18.54
N MET A 96 -7.93 -7.77 -17.58
CA MET A 96 -6.57 -8.24 -17.37
C MET A 96 -6.56 -9.52 -16.53
N ASN A 97 -5.56 -10.37 -16.77
CA ASN A 97 -5.19 -11.41 -15.81
C ASN A 97 -4.30 -10.84 -14.70
N GLN A 98 -4.08 -11.62 -13.63
CA GLN A 98 -3.28 -11.21 -12.48
C GLN A 98 -1.87 -10.74 -12.88
N GLN A 99 -1.19 -11.47 -13.76
CA GLN A 99 0.17 -11.13 -14.17
C GLN A 99 0.23 -9.78 -14.89
N GLN A 100 -0.72 -9.51 -15.79
CA GLN A 100 -0.85 -8.22 -16.47
C GLN A 100 -1.14 -7.10 -15.48
N GLY A 101 -2.02 -7.35 -14.50
CA GLY A 101 -2.32 -6.39 -13.44
C GLY A 101 -1.12 -6.06 -12.56
N ILE A 102 -0.31 -7.06 -12.20
CA ILE A 102 0.94 -6.88 -11.45
C ILE A 102 1.92 -6.05 -12.25
N THR A 103 2.14 -6.38 -13.53
CA THR A 103 3.05 -5.63 -14.40
C THR A 103 2.60 -4.18 -14.53
N LEU A 104 1.32 -3.93 -14.84
CA LEU A 104 0.79 -2.57 -14.94
C LEU A 104 1.00 -1.78 -13.63
N ALA A 105 0.69 -2.38 -12.48
CA ALA A 105 0.82 -1.71 -11.19
C ALA A 105 2.28 -1.38 -10.87
N ARG A 106 3.20 -2.30 -11.15
CA ARG A 106 4.65 -2.06 -10.98
C ARG A 106 5.15 -0.95 -11.90
N ASP A 107 4.80 -1.00 -13.19
CA ASP A 107 5.26 -0.02 -14.17
C ASP A 107 4.76 1.39 -13.81
N PHE A 108 3.50 1.50 -13.39
CA PHE A 108 2.94 2.76 -12.89
C PHE A 108 3.69 3.26 -11.66
N VAL A 109 3.94 2.39 -10.67
CA VAL A 109 4.64 2.79 -9.44
C VAL A 109 6.08 3.23 -9.72
N VAL A 110 6.77 2.56 -10.64
CA VAL A 110 8.12 2.94 -11.05
C VAL A 110 8.12 4.33 -11.68
N ALA A 111 7.33 4.50 -12.73
CA ALA A 111 7.31 5.73 -13.53
C ALA A 111 6.88 6.96 -12.72
N GLU A 112 5.85 6.82 -11.87
CA GLU A 112 5.25 7.98 -11.21
C GLU A 112 5.83 8.28 -9.82
N PHE A 113 6.44 7.29 -9.13
CA PHE A 113 6.94 7.47 -7.76
C PHE A 113 8.42 7.16 -7.62
N VAL A 114 8.88 5.98 -8.04
CA VAL A 114 10.26 5.54 -7.79
C VAL A 114 11.26 6.36 -8.59
N GLU A 115 10.97 6.64 -9.87
CA GLU A 115 11.80 7.50 -10.72
C GLU A 115 11.81 8.96 -10.23
N ALA A 116 10.76 9.39 -9.53
CA ALA A 116 10.71 10.69 -8.84
C ALA A 116 11.47 10.71 -7.49
N GLY A 117 12.11 9.59 -7.11
CA GLY A 117 12.89 9.46 -5.88
C GLY A 117 12.09 9.08 -4.64
N MET A 118 10.84 8.61 -4.80
CA MET A 118 10.00 8.18 -3.68
C MET A 118 10.15 6.69 -3.41
N THR A 119 10.01 6.28 -2.13
CA THR A 119 9.86 4.85 -1.78
C THR A 119 8.38 4.47 -1.84
N ALA A 120 8.06 3.34 -2.45
CA ALA A 120 6.69 2.87 -2.60
C ALA A 120 6.49 1.47 -2.02
N ASP A 121 5.46 1.29 -1.20
CA ASP A 121 4.98 -0.01 -0.77
C ASP A 121 3.75 -0.39 -1.61
N LEU A 122 3.98 -1.25 -2.61
CA LEU A 122 2.98 -1.69 -3.56
C LEU A 122 2.33 -2.99 -3.07
N ILE A 123 1.02 -2.93 -2.90
CA ILE A 123 0.19 -4.10 -2.61
C ILE A 123 -0.91 -4.19 -3.68
N LEU A 124 -0.99 -5.34 -4.34
CA LEU A 124 -2.09 -5.66 -5.24
C LEU A 124 -2.98 -6.73 -4.61
N HIS A 125 -4.26 -6.40 -4.49
CA HIS A 125 -5.29 -7.38 -4.15
C HIS A 125 -5.88 -7.95 -5.45
N TRP A 126 -6.60 -9.06 -5.38
CA TRP A 126 -7.30 -9.62 -6.51
C TRP A 126 -8.49 -10.42 -6.01
N ASP A 127 -9.65 -9.80 -6.01
CA ASP A 127 -10.87 -10.47 -5.61
C ASP A 127 -11.59 -11.05 -6.83
N ILE A 128 -11.65 -12.38 -6.90
CA ILE A 128 -12.35 -13.12 -7.95
C ILE A 128 -13.87 -13.16 -7.67
N SER A 129 -14.31 -12.87 -6.43
CA SER A 129 -15.73 -12.97 -6.02
C SER A 129 -16.64 -11.94 -6.69
N ALA A 130 -16.08 -10.85 -7.24
CA ALA A 130 -16.83 -9.84 -7.98
C ALA A 130 -17.36 -10.33 -9.35
N ARG A 131 -16.90 -11.47 -9.89
CA ARG A 131 -17.49 -12.02 -11.14
C ARG A 131 -18.90 -12.57 -10.96
N THR A 132 -19.33 -12.88 -9.73
CA THR A 132 -20.67 -13.44 -9.43
C THR A 132 -21.60 -12.46 -8.72
N ALA A 133 -21.12 -11.27 -8.33
CA ALA A 133 -21.83 -10.34 -7.45
C ALA A 133 -22.31 -9.06 -8.17
N TRP A 134 -23.04 -9.19 -9.28
CA TRP A 134 -23.77 -8.05 -9.90
C TRP A 134 -25.00 -7.58 -9.08
N ARG A 135 -25.01 -7.78 -7.76
CA ARG A 135 -26.15 -7.41 -6.89
C ARG A 135 -25.86 -6.38 -5.81
N ASN A 136 -24.60 -5.98 -5.56
CA ASN A 136 -24.31 -4.86 -4.64
C ASN A 136 -22.99 -4.17 -5.00
N PRO A 137 -22.99 -2.88 -5.39
CA PRO A 137 -21.78 -2.15 -5.73
C PRO A 137 -21.14 -1.58 -4.45
N THR A 138 -20.20 -2.31 -3.86
CA THR A 138 -19.15 -1.69 -3.05
C THR A 138 -17.92 -1.51 -3.95
N PRO A 139 -17.37 -0.29 -4.10
CA PRO A 139 -16.19 -0.07 -4.91
C PRO A 139 -15.00 -0.86 -4.34
N MET A 140 -14.28 -1.56 -5.21
CA MET A 140 -13.04 -2.27 -4.87
C MET A 140 -11.92 -1.26 -4.62
N SER A 141 -11.29 -1.36 -3.46
CA SER A 141 -10.18 -0.51 -3.05
C SER A 141 -8.82 -1.19 -3.21
N TYR A 142 -7.84 -0.46 -3.72
CA TYR A 142 -6.49 -0.93 -4.07
C TYR A 142 -5.47 0.11 -3.70
N SER A 143 -4.67 -0.11 -2.68
CA SER A 143 -3.99 1.00 -2.03
C SER A 143 -2.47 0.82 -1.94
N PRO A 144 -1.68 1.43 -2.84
CA PRO A 144 -0.29 1.76 -2.56
C PRO A 144 -0.12 2.84 -1.49
N CYS A 145 0.81 2.62 -0.57
CA CYS A 145 1.30 3.68 0.32
C CYS A 145 2.69 4.13 -0.17
N ALA A 146 2.82 5.38 -0.58
CA ALA A 146 4.07 6.05 -0.91
C ALA A 146 4.51 6.93 0.26
N ALA A 147 5.76 6.82 0.69
CA ALA A 147 6.36 7.66 1.74
C ALA A 147 7.39 8.61 1.12
#